data_AF-A0A6J8DYY3-F1
#
_entry.id   AF-A0A6J8DYY3-F1
#
_cell.length_a   1.000
_cell.length_b   1.000
_cell.length_c   1.000
_cell.angle_alpha   90.00
_cell.angle_beta   90.00
_cell.angle_gamma   90.00
#
_symmetry.space_group_name_H-M   'P 1'
#
loop_
_entity.id
_entity.type
_entity.pdbx_description
1 polymer ?
#
loop_
_entity_poly.entity_id
_entity_poly.type
_entity_poly.pdbx_seq_one_letter_code
_entity_poly.pdbx_strand_id
1 'polypeptide(L)'
;MRKRVIVGTWSTIEIDKAIEKGYKLQKIYELEHFEKTSTDIFKLYVDTFMKYKQEASGCKCDPKYCKPDCENDKECKTKIQYIIDNAAYNLDIDKVKHNSGLRFIAKICLNNLWGHFGMRDNFTQKEYCFTLEHITKIVFNEKYKDISTMILDENIVLTEYKKKEEYSKPNPSVNVYIALFTTAHARLKLYELLDILQERVLYMDTDSCIYNDDGSEACKKSRKYDGK
;
A
#
# COMPACT_ATOMS: atom_id res chain seq x y z
N MET A 1 4.99 33.38 23.46
CA MET A 1 5.25 32.32 22.46
C MET A 1 3.94 31.87 21.84
N ARG A 2 3.73 32.05 20.53
CA ARG A 2 2.58 31.43 19.82
C ARG A 2 2.82 29.91 19.80
N LYS A 3 1.97 29.14 20.48
CA LYS A 3 1.98 27.68 20.32
C LYS A 3 1.60 27.38 18.88
N ARG A 4 2.48 26.70 18.13
CA ARG A 4 2.18 26.25 16.77
C ARG A 4 1.06 25.21 16.86
N VAL A 5 -0.02 25.43 16.11
CA VAL A 5 -1.16 24.51 15.99
C VAL A 5 -1.14 23.97 14.57
N ILE A 6 -1.23 22.65 14.43
CA ILE A 6 -1.36 21.98 13.14
C ILE A 6 -2.86 21.68 12.96
N VAL A 7 -3.39 22.02 11.79
CA VAL A 7 -4.79 21.76 11.41
C VAL A 7 -4.78 20.85 10.19
N GLY A 8 -5.62 19.82 10.20
CA GLY A 8 -5.64 18.78 9.20
C GLY A 8 -6.60 17.64 9.58
N THR A 9 -6.54 16.58 8.79
CA THR A 9 -7.36 15.38 8.95
C THR A 9 -6.44 14.19 9.14
N TRP A 10 -6.68 13.39 10.18
CA TRP A 10 -5.84 12.26 10.55
C TRP A 10 -6.68 11.09 11.01
N SER A 11 -6.11 9.89 10.90
CA SER A 11 -6.67 8.72 11.55
C SER A 11 -6.52 8.84 13.08
N THR A 12 -7.44 8.22 13.83
CA THR A 12 -7.41 8.23 15.30
C THR A 12 -6.12 7.64 15.85
N ILE A 13 -5.60 6.58 15.24
CA ILE A 13 -4.34 5.93 15.67
C ILE A 13 -3.12 6.84 15.55
N GLU A 14 -3.09 7.75 14.58
CA GLU A 14 -2.02 8.74 14.44
C GLU A 14 -2.16 9.86 15.48
N ILE A 15 -3.40 10.26 15.80
CA ILE A 15 -3.68 11.21 16.88
C ILE A 15 -3.27 10.62 18.23
N ASP A 16 -3.59 9.36 18.50
CA ASP A 16 -3.20 8.66 19.73
C ASP A 16 -1.67 8.62 19.88
N LYS A 17 -0.94 8.29 18.81
CA LYS A 17 0.52 8.34 18.80
C LYS A 17 1.05 9.76 19.05
N ALA A 18 0.42 10.80 18.50
CA ALA A 18 0.82 12.17 18.76
C ALA A 18 0.61 12.55 20.23
N ILE A 19 -0.51 12.15 20.84
CA ILE A 19 -0.79 12.38 22.26
C ILE A 19 0.24 11.67 23.14
N GLU A 20 0.59 10.42 22.83
CA GLU A 20 1.67 9.67 23.49
C GLU A 20 3.00 10.44 23.47
N LYS A 21 3.29 11.14 22.36
CA LYS A 21 4.48 11.99 22.19
C LYS A 21 4.36 13.38 22.83
N GLY A 22 3.30 13.64 23.59
CA GLY A 22 3.10 14.86 24.37
C GLY A 22 2.37 16.00 23.64
N TYR A 23 1.84 15.74 22.43
CA TYR A 23 0.98 16.70 21.75
C TYR A 23 -0.38 16.82 22.47
N LYS A 24 -1.02 17.99 22.34
CA LYS A 24 -2.33 18.28 22.97
C LYS A 24 -3.37 18.57 21.91
N LEU A 25 -4.41 17.75 21.87
CA LEU A 25 -5.57 18.00 21.03
C LEU A 25 -6.27 19.29 21.47
N GLN A 26 -6.45 20.23 20.53
CA GLN A 26 -7.05 21.54 20.82
C GLN A 26 -8.55 21.57 20.50
N LYS A 27 -8.91 21.11 19.29
CA LYS A 27 -10.28 21.16 18.78
C LYS A 27 -10.50 20.04 17.77
N ILE A 28 -11.66 19.41 17.84
CA ILE A 28 -12.18 18.49 16.82
C ILE A 28 -13.27 19.24 16.07
N TYR A 29 -13.20 19.24 14.74
CA TYR A 29 -14.23 19.87 13.88
C TYR A 29 -15.26 18.85 13.41
N GLU A 30 -14.80 17.64 13.09
CA GLU A 30 -15.59 16.55 12.55
C GLU A 30 -14.96 15.22 13.00
N LEU A 31 -15.79 14.21 13.20
CA LEU A 31 -15.37 12.86 13.59
C LEU A 31 -16.26 11.84 12.91
N GLU A 32 -15.64 11.00 12.08
CA GLU A 32 -16.26 9.81 11.52
C GLU A 32 -15.96 8.61 12.41
N HIS A 33 -17.00 7.96 12.95
CA HIS A 33 -16.86 6.87 13.91
C HIS A 33 -17.50 5.57 13.40
N PHE A 34 -16.79 4.46 13.58
CA PHE A 34 -17.26 3.11 13.24
C PHE A 34 -17.47 2.32 14.52
N GLU A 35 -18.70 1.91 14.80
CA GLU A 35 -19.05 1.14 16.02
C GLU A 35 -18.39 -0.24 16.06
N LYS A 36 -18.11 -0.82 14.89
CA LYS A 36 -17.57 -2.18 14.74
C LYS A 36 -16.25 -2.13 14.00
N THR A 37 -15.28 -2.87 14.53
CA THR A 37 -13.97 -3.09 13.92
C THR A 37 -13.69 -4.58 13.81
N SER A 38 -12.86 -4.98 12.84
CA SER A 38 -12.44 -6.37 12.68
C SER A 38 -10.99 -6.43 12.23
N THR A 39 -10.27 -7.43 12.72
CA THR A 39 -8.90 -7.78 12.30
C THR A 39 -8.89 -8.93 11.28
N ASP A 40 -10.05 -9.48 10.92
CA ASP A 40 -10.14 -10.76 10.21
C ASP A 40 -10.56 -10.64 8.74
N ILE A 41 -11.16 -9.51 8.35
CA ILE A 41 -11.77 -9.32 7.02
C ILE A 41 -10.81 -9.56 5.84
N PHE A 42 -9.51 -9.32 6.03
CA PHE A 42 -8.47 -9.56 5.02
C PHE A 42 -7.48 -10.66 5.38
N LYS A 43 -7.65 -11.30 6.54
CA LYS A 43 -6.69 -12.27 7.07
C LYS A 43 -6.46 -13.41 6.09
N LEU A 44 -7.55 -14.06 5.63
CA LEU A 44 -7.47 -15.15 4.67
C LEU A 44 -6.81 -14.73 3.35
N TYR A 45 -7.11 -13.52 2.86
CA TYR A 45 -6.51 -12.99 1.64
C TYR A 45 -5.00 -12.83 1.79
N VAL A 46 -4.57 -12.12 2.84
CA VAL A 46 -3.16 -11.86 3.13
C VAL A 46 -2.42 -13.18 3.36
N ASP A 47 -2.98 -14.08 4.15
CA ASP A 47 -2.43 -15.41 4.45
C ASP A 47 -2.23 -16.23 3.17
N THR A 48 -3.23 -16.25 2.28
CA THR A 48 -3.16 -17.00 1.02
C THR A 48 -2.03 -16.49 0.12
N PHE A 49 -1.94 -15.18 -0.11
CA PHE A 49 -0.92 -14.65 -1.01
C PHE A 49 0.46 -14.56 -0.36
N MET A 50 0.55 -14.42 0.96
CA MET A 50 1.82 -14.54 1.69
C MET A 50 2.36 -15.96 1.60
N LYS A 51 1.50 -16.97 1.76
CA LYS A 51 1.84 -18.37 1.52
C LYS A 51 2.40 -18.58 0.12
N TYR A 52 1.66 -18.20 -0.93
CA TYR A 52 2.14 -18.36 -2.31
C TYR A 52 3.44 -17.62 -2.60
N LYS A 53 3.59 -16.40 -2.08
CA LYS A 53 4.83 -15.62 -2.23
C LYS A 53 6.03 -16.32 -1.59
N GLN A 54 5.83 -16.97 -0.44
CA GLN A 54 6.89 -17.66 0.29
C GLN A 54 7.22 -19.01 -0.33
N GLU A 55 6.22 -19.82 -0.67
CA GLU A 55 6.40 -21.09 -1.40
C GLU A 55 7.14 -20.84 -2.72
N ALA A 56 6.75 -19.82 -3.48
CA ALA A 56 7.36 -19.46 -4.76
C ALA A 56 8.72 -18.74 -4.63
N SER A 57 9.12 -18.27 -3.45
CA SER A 57 10.45 -17.70 -3.27
C SER A 57 11.54 -18.77 -3.39
N GLY A 58 11.21 -20.00 -2.97
CA GLY A 58 12.16 -21.10 -2.89
C GLY A 58 13.36 -20.80 -2.00
N CYS A 59 14.30 -21.74 -1.99
CA CYS A 59 15.67 -21.48 -1.54
C CYS A 59 16.55 -21.20 -2.75
N LYS A 60 17.54 -20.30 -2.61
CA LYS A 60 18.48 -19.98 -3.71
C LYS A 60 19.33 -21.19 -4.16
N CYS A 61 19.35 -22.27 -3.38
CA CYS A 61 19.92 -23.56 -3.75
C CYS A 61 18.96 -24.33 -4.69
N ASP A 62 18.76 -23.82 -5.91
CA ASP A 62 18.22 -24.64 -7.00
C ASP A 62 19.35 -25.56 -7.51
N PRO A 63 19.18 -26.90 -7.50
CA PRO A 63 20.17 -27.86 -7.98
C PRO A 63 20.61 -27.65 -9.44
N LYS A 64 19.79 -26.98 -10.28
CA LYS A 64 20.17 -26.64 -11.67
C LYS A 64 21.14 -25.46 -11.77
N TYR A 65 21.26 -24.63 -10.73
CA TYR A 65 21.98 -23.34 -10.79
C TYR A 65 22.93 -23.08 -9.60
N CYS A 66 23.12 -24.02 -8.67
CA CYS A 66 24.02 -23.87 -7.53
C CYS A 66 25.10 -24.97 -7.43
N LYS A 67 26.23 -24.62 -6.80
CA LYS A 67 27.33 -25.54 -6.46
C LYS A 67 26.94 -26.47 -5.29
N PRO A 68 27.57 -27.65 -5.15
CA PRO A 68 27.27 -28.64 -4.11
C PRO A 68 27.37 -28.12 -2.66
N ASP A 69 28.24 -27.14 -2.40
CA ASP A 69 28.54 -26.62 -1.04
C ASP A 69 27.79 -25.31 -0.73
N CYS A 70 26.49 -25.25 -1.05
CA CYS A 70 25.71 -24.02 -0.89
C CYS A 70 25.29 -23.78 0.57
N GLU A 71 26.01 -22.91 1.29
CA GLU A 71 25.66 -22.45 2.66
C GLU A 71 24.25 -21.83 2.77
N ASN A 72 23.66 -21.37 1.66
CA ASN A 72 22.28 -20.84 1.63
C ASN A 72 21.22 -21.86 2.05
N ASP A 73 21.50 -23.16 2.04
CA ASP A 73 20.52 -24.19 2.41
C ASP A 73 20.21 -24.15 3.92
N LYS A 74 21.21 -23.85 4.76
CA LYS A 74 21.02 -23.76 6.23
C LYS A 74 20.20 -22.53 6.61
N GLU A 75 20.54 -21.36 6.08
CA GLU A 75 19.78 -20.12 6.33
C GLU A 75 18.37 -20.20 5.74
N CYS A 76 18.20 -20.81 4.56
CA CYS A 76 16.88 -20.97 3.98
C CYS A 76 16.00 -21.90 4.80
N LYS A 77 16.54 -23.04 5.24
CA LYS A 77 15.82 -23.98 6.14
C LYS A 77 15.44 -23.33 7.46
N THR A 78 16.35 -22.56 8.08
CA THR A 78 16.03 -21.79 9.30
C THR A 78 14.94 -20.75 9.04
N LYS A 79 14.96 -20.06 7.90
CA LYS A 79 13.94 -19.07 7.54
C LYS A 79 12.58 -19.72 7.26
N ILE A 80 12.56 -20.86 6.56
CA ILE A 80 11.34 -21.64 6.31
C ILE A 80 10.78 -22.18 7.62
N GLN A 81 11.62 -22.74 8.50
CA GLN A 81 11.19 -23.23 9.80
C GLN A 81 10.63 -22.10 10.67
N TYR A 82 11.32 -20.96 10.73
CA TYR A 82 10.82 -19.77 11.42
C TYR A 82 9.46 -19.33 10.86
N ILE A 83 9.26 -19.38 9.53
CA ILE A 83 7.97 -19.09 8.92
C ILE A 83 6.92 -20.12 9.37
N ILE A 84 7.21 -21.42 9.30
CA ILE A 84 6.29 -22.48 9.76
C ILE A 84 5.90 -22.27 11.22
N ASP A 85 6.86 -21.94 12.07
CA ASP A 85 6.67 -21.77 13.51
C ASP A 85 5.89 -20.48 13.85
N ASN A 86 5.92 -19.46 12.99
CA ASN A 86 5.40 -18.11 13.28
C ASN A 86 4.35 -17.59 12.28
N ALA A 87 3.99 -18.33 11.24
CA ALA A 87 2.98 -17.94 10.28
C ALA A 87 1.60 -18.44 10.69
N ALA A 88 0.58 -17.60 10.53
CA ALA A 88 -0.82 -18.01 10.71
C ALA A 88 -1.32 -18.96 9.61
N TYR A 89 -0.56 -19.08 8.51
CA TYR A 89 -0.87 -19.92 7.36
C TYR A 89 0.08 -21.11 7.29
N ASN A 90 -0.49 -22.32 7.21
CA ASN A 90 0.28 -23.56 7.06
C ASN A 90 1.05 -23.55 5.73
N LEU A 91 2.34 -23.24 5.80
CA LEU A 91 3.27 -23.33 4.67
C LEU A 91 3.55 -24.80 4.38
N ASP A 92 3.42 -25.20 3.12
CA ASP A 92 3.72 -26.57 2.69
C ASP A 92 5.18 -26.64 2.21
N ILE A 93 6.05 -27.27 3.00
CA ILE A 93 7.48 -27.31 2.73
C ILE A 93 7.80 -27.97 1.39
N ASP A 94 6.99 -28.95 0.97
CA ASP A 94 7.19 -29.69 -0.28
C ASP A 94 6.86 -28.83 -1.52
N LYS A 95 6.09 -27.75 -1.31
CA LYS A 95 5.75 -26.76 -2.34
C LYS A 95 6.73 -25.61 -2.41
N VAL A 96 7.68 -25.49 -1.48
CA VAL A 96 8.69 -24.43 -1.50
C VAL A 96 9.67 -24.67 -2.64
N LYS A 97 9.42 -24.02 -3.79
CA LYS A 97 10.21 -24.15 -5.01
C LYS A 97 10.32 -22.79 -5.68
N HIS A 98 11.52 -22.46 -6.15
CA HIS A 98 11.75 -21.16 -6.77
C HIS A 98 10.88 -21.00 -8.03
N ASN A 99 10.00 -20.00 -8.01
CA ASN A 99 9.12 -19.64 -9.12
C ASN A 99 8.94 -18.13 -9.13
N SER A 100 9.76 -17.44 -9.93
CA SER A 100 9.76 -15.98 -10.03
C SER A 100 8.42 -15.41 -10.50
N GLY A 101 7.73 -16.08 -11.43
CA GLY A 101 6.43 -15.65 -11.97
C GLY A 101 5.31 -15.71 -10.93
N LEU A 102 5.16 -16.86 -10.25
CA LEU A 102 4.16 -17.01 -9.18
C LEU A 102 4.45 -16.05 -8.02
N ARG A 103 5.73 -15.91 -7.66
CA ARG A 103 6.15 -14.96 -6.63
C ARG A 103 5.78 -13.52 -7.00
N PHE A 104 5.96 -13.15 -8.26
CA PHE A 104 5.60 -11.83 -8.77
C PHE A 104 4.09 -11.59 -8.68
N ILE A 105 3.27 -12.53 -9.16
CA ILE A 105 1.81 -12.47 -9.08
C ILE A 105 1.34 -12.34 -7.63
N ALA A 106 1.84 -13.19 -6.74
CA ALA A 106 1.48 -13.16 -5.33
C ALA A 106 1.86 -11.82 -4.66
N LYS A 107 3.02 -11.25 -5.01
CA LYS A 107 3.42 -9.91 -4.55
C LYS A 107 2.48 -8.82 -5.08
N ILE A 108 2.08 -8.89 -6.35
CA ILE A 108 1.13 -7.94 -6.95
C ILE A 108 -0.21 -7.99 -6.22
N CYS A 109 -0.75 -9.19 -5.96
CA CYS A 109 -2.01 -9.32 -5.23
C CYS A 109 -1.93 -8.67 -3.83
N LEU A 110 -0.85 -8.92 -3.09
CA LEU A 110 -0.63 -8.31 -1.77
C LEU A 110 -0.54 -6.78 -1.81
N ASN A 111 0.08 -6.21 -2.85
CA ASN A 111 0.34 -4.77 -2.92
C ASN A 111 -0.85 -3.99 -3.52
N ASN A 112 -1.48 -4.52 -4.57
CA ASN A 112 -2.49 -3.79 -5.34
C ASN A 112 -3.81 -3.64 -4.59
N LEU A 113 -4.15 -4.57 -3.68
CA LEU A 113 -5.41 -4.54 -2.94
C LEU A 113 -5.59 -3.20 -2.19
N TRP A 114 -4.54 -2.72 -1.53
CA TRP A 114 -4.61 -1.50 -0.72
C TRP A 114 -4.71 -0.24 -1.58
N GLY A 115 -4.01 -0.20 -2.71
CA GLY A 115 -4.10 0.89 -3.68
C GLY A 115 -5.49 0.99 -4.31
N HIS A 116 -6.14 -0.16 -4.54
CA HIS A 116 -7.51 -0.20 -5.07
C HIS A 116 -8.51 0.50 -4.14
N PHE A 117 -8.41 0.27 -2.82
CA PHE A 117 -9.29 0.93 -1.85
C PHE A 117 -9.14 2.46 -1.81
N GLY A 118 -7.95 2.97 -2.12
CA GLY A 118 -7.65 4.41 -2.16
C GLY A 118 -7.74 5.02 -3.57
N MET A 119 -8.26 4.28 -4.54
CA MET A 119 -8.35 4.74 -5.93
C MET A 119 -9.35 5.90 -6.05
N ARG A 120 -8.99 6.92 -6.82
CA ARG A 120 -9.88 8.03 -7.15
C ARG A 120 -11.01 7.54 -8.05
N ASP A 121 -12.25 7.89 -7.76
CA ASP A 121 -13.40 7.41 -8.55
C ASP A 121 -13.64 8.18 -9.86
N ASN A 122 -13.35 9.48 -9.88
CA ASN A 122 -13.67 10.35 -11.02
C ASN A 122 -12.42 10.64 -11.87
N PHE A 123 -12.14 9.74 -12.82
CA PHE A 123 -11.10 9.90 -13.84
C PHE A 123 -11.62 10.64 -15.08
N THR A 124 -10.72 11.36 -15.75
CA THR A 124 -10.99 11.88 -17.10
C THR A 124 -11.28 10.73 -18.04
N GLN A 125 -12.43 10.79 -18.71
CA GLN A 125 -12.82 9.88 -19.76
C GLN A 125 -12.27 10.37 -21.09
N LYS A 126 -11.89 9.44 -21.95
CA LYS A 126 -11.37 9.71 -23.29
C LYS A 126 -12.19 8.92 -24.30
N GLU A 127 -12.77 9.59 -25.27
CA GLU A 127 -13.52 8.97 -26.35
C GLU A 127 -13.00 9.42 -27.71
N TYR A 128 -12.82 8.46 -28.61
CA TYR A 128 -12.57 8.74 -30.02
C TYR A 128 -13.93 8.91 -30.71
N CYS A 129 -14.19 10.12 -31.19
CA CYS A 129 -15.42 10.49 -31.84
C CYS A 129 -15.19 10.58 -33.35
N PHE A 130 -16.05 9.88 -34.10
CA PHE A 130 -15.96 9.81 -35.56
C PHE A 130 -16.99 10.67 -36.29
N THR A 131 -17.94 11.23 -35.55
CA THR A 131 -19.03 12.04 -36.09
C THR A 131 -19.26 13.28 -35.24
N LEU A 132 -19.77 14.34 -35.87
CA LEU A 132 -20.17 15.55 -35.16
C LEU A 132 -21.25 15.25 -34.11
N GLU A 133 -22.20 14.34 -34.40
CA GLU A 133 -23.25 13.96 -33.46
C GLU A 133 -22.70 13.33 -32.18
N HIS A 134 -21.63 12.53 -32.27
CA HIS A 134 -20.99 11.95 -31.10
C HIS A 134 -20.29 13.02 -30.26
N ILE A 135 -19.58 13.95 -30.90
CA ILE A 135 -18.93 15.07 -30.22
C ILE A 135 -19.97 15.94 -29.52
N THR A 136 -21.05 16.32 -30.20
CA THR A 136 -22.09 17.20 -29.63
C THR A 136 -22.81 16.53 -28.46
N LYS A 137 -23.06 15.22 -28.51
CA LYS A 137 -23.60 14.46 -27.37
C LYS A 137 -22.73 14.52 -26.11
N ILE A 138 -21.41 14.67 -26.26
CA ILE A 138 -20.49 14.83 -25.13
C ILE A 138 -20.41 16.30 -24.71
N VAL A 139 -20.11 17.20 -25.65
CA VAL A 139 -19.88 18.64 -25.41
C VAL A 139 -21.07 19.31 -24.75
N PHE A 140 -22.29 18.97 -25.18
CA PHE A 140 -23.51 19.56 -24.65
C PHE A 140 -24.16 18.74 -23.53
N ASN A 141 -23.49 17.69 -23.03
CA ASN A 141 -24.03 16.91 -21.92
C ASN A 141 -23.88 17.69 -20.60
N GLU A 142 -25.00 18.03 -19.98
CA GLU A 142 -25.02 18.73 -18.69
C GLU A 142 -24.31 17.96 -17.56
N LYS A 143 -24.13 16.64 -17.69
CA LYS A 143 -23.48 15.80 -16.70
C LYS A 143 -21.96 15.87 -16.75
N TYR A 144 -21.40 16.43 -17.82
CA TYR A 144 -19.95 16.50 -18.03
C TYR A 144 -19.40 17.91 -17.76
N LYS A 145 -18.12 17.97 -17.42
CA LYS A 145 -17.30 19.17 -17.20
C LYS A 145 -15.90 18.95 -17.73
N ASP A 146 -15.11 20.02 -17.78
CA ASP A 146 -13.70 19.98 -18.20
C ASP A 146 -13.51 19.33 -19.58
N ILE A 147 -14.39 19.71 -20.53
CA ILE A 147 -14.43 19.09 -21.86
C ILE A 147 -13.34 19.71 -22.75
N SER A 148 -12.56 18.86 -23.40
CA SER A 148 -11.52 19.23 -24.35
C SER A 148 -11.62 18.34 -25.59
N THR A 149 -11.46 18.93 -26.77
CA THR A 149 -11.45 18.19 -28.04
C THR A 149 -10.14 18.42 -28.78
N MET A 150 -9.60 17.35 -29.36
CA MET A 150 -8.40 17.37 -30.18
C MET A 150 -8.68 16.61 -31.46
N ILE A 151 -8.55 17.27 -32.61
CA ILE A 151 -8.63 16.63 -33.91
C ILE A 151 -7.35 15.82 -34.10
N LEU A 152 -7.48 14.51 -34.27
CA LEU A 152 -6.35 13.62 -34.54
C LEU A 152 -6.18 13.37 -36.04
N ASP A 153 -7.30 13.33 -36.76
CA ASP A 153 -7.35 13.10 -38.21
C ASP A 153 -8.66 13.69 -38.78
N GLU A 154 -8.83 13.66 -40.11
CA GLU A 154 -10.00 14.21 -40.84
C GLU A 154 -11.34 13.70 -40.28
N ASN A 155 -11.38 12.45 -39.82
CA ASN A 155 -12.59 11.80 -39.32
C ASN A 155 -12.49 11.34 -37.86
N ILE A 156 -11.48 11.79 -37.10
CA ILE A 156 -11.26 11.35 -35.72
C ILE A 156 -10.96 12.53 -34.81
N VAL A 157 -11.83 12.72 -33.82
CA VAL A 157 -11.66 13.70 -32.75
C VAL A 157 -11.55 12.98 -31.42
N LEU A 158 -10.44 13.15 -30.72
CA LEU A 158 -10.33 12.75 -29.33
C LEU A 158 -11.06 13.77 -28.45
N THR A 159 -12.08 13.33 -27.74
CA THR A 159 -12.80 14.14 -26.76
C THR A 159 -12.49 13.64 -25.36
N GLU A 160 -11.95 14.52 -24.52
CA GLU A 160 -11.69 14.27 -23.12
C GLU A 160 -12.71 15.03 -22.27
N TYR A 161 -13.24 14.40 -21.22
CA TYR A 161 -14.21 15.03 -20.34
C TYR A 161 -14.22 14.38 -18.96
N LYS A 162 -14.78 15.06 -17.95
CA LYS A 162 -15.04 14.51 -16.62
C LYS A 162 -16.51 14.55 -16.30
N LYS A 163 -16.96 13.60 -15.48
CA LYS A 163 -18.31 13.66 -14.92
C LYS A 163 -18.33 14.70 -13.79
N LYS A 164 -19.38 15.51 -13.69
CA LYS A 164 -19.58 16.36 -12.50
C LYS A 164 -19.84 15.45 -11.29
N GLU A 165 -19.40 15.91 -10.12
CA GLU A 165 -19.42 15.11 -8.87
C GLU A 165 -20.83 14.70 -8.48
N GLU A 166 -21.81 15.59 -8.66
CA GLU A 166 -23.24 15.35 -8.43
C GLU A 166 -23.82 14.18 -9.24
N TYR A 167 -23.23 13.89 -10.40
CA TYR A 167 -23.63 12.75 -11.24
C TYR A 167 -22.67 11.57 -11.12
N SER A 168 -21.57 11.70 -10.37
CA SER A 168 -20.60 10.62 -10.14
C SER A 168 -21.17 9.64 -9.12
N LYS A 169 -21.14 8.35 -9.46
CA LYS A 169 -21.46 7.29 -8.49
C LYS A 169 -20.16 6.83 -7.84
N PRO A 170 -20.11 6.70 -6.50
CA PRO A 170 -18.96 6.08 -5.84
C PRO A 170 -18.72 4.67 -6.38
N ASN A 171 -17.47 4.28 -6.51
CA ASN A 171 -17.14 2.92 -6.90
C ASN A 171 -17.40 1.98 -5.71
N PRO A 172 -18.30 0.99 -5.84
CA PRO A 172 -18.63 0.11 -4.71
C PRO A 172 -17.46 -0.79 -4.27
N SER A 173 -16.40 -0.88 -5.07
CA SER A 173 -15.21 -1.68 -4.77
C SER A 173 -14.09 -0.90 -4.07
N VAL A 174 -14.22 0.41 -3.88
CA VAL A 174 -13.23 1.24 -3.16
C VAL A 174 -13.73 1.58 -1.76
N ASN A 175 -12.80 1.91 -0.86
CA ASN A 175 -13.14 2.33 0.49
C ASN A 175 -11.99 3.17 1.07
N VAL A 176 -12.18 4.48 1.11
CA VAL A 176 -11.16 5.43 1.56
C VAL A 176 -10.74 5.19 3.01
N TYR A 177 -11.63 4.68 3.87
CA TYR A 177 -11.31 4.40 5.27
C TYR A 177 -10.37 3.21 5.40
N ILE A 178 -10.55 2.17 4.58
CA ILE A 178 -9.60 1.04 4.54
C ILE A 178 -8.23 1.54 4.11
N ALA A 179 -8.15 2.34 3.04
CA ALA A 179 -6.89 2.92 2.58
C ALA A 179 -6.24 3.84 3.63
N LEU A 180 -7.04 4.66 4.31
CA LEU A 180 -6.58 5.53 5.40
C LEU A 180 -5.93 4.72 6.52
N PHE A 181 -6.63 3.72 7.06
CA PHE A 181 -6.11 2.93 8.17
C PHE A 181 -4.94 2.04 7.76
N THR A 182 -4.95 1.43 6.57
CA THR A 182 -3.80 0.67 6.07
C THR A 182 -2.54 1.54 5.98
N THR A 183 -2.65 2.75 5.43
CA THR A 183 -1.48 3.64 5.30
C THR A 183 -1.06 4.24 6.65
N ALA A 184 -2.01 4.53 7.54
CA ALA A 184 -1.70 5.01 8.89
C ALA A 184 -0.97 3.96 9.72
N HIS A 185 -1.43 2.70 9.69
CA HIS A 185 -0.71 1.60 10.34
C HIS A 185 0.70 1.41 9.76
N ALA A 186 0.86 1.48 8.43
CA ALA A 186 2.17 1.40 7.80
C ALA A 186 3.10 2.55 8.25
N ARG A 187 2.60 3.79 8.30
CA ARG A 187 3.36 4.95 8.81
C ARG A 187 3.77 4.79 10.26
N LEU A 188 2.86 4.30 11.12
CA LEU A 188 3.17 4.07 12.53
C LEU A 188 4.22 2.96 12.73
N LYS A 189 4.17 1.90 11.92
CA LYS A 189 5.20 0.86 11.93
C LYS A 189 6.56 1.40 11.49
N LEU A 190 6.63 2.21 10.43
CA LEU A 190 7.87 2.91 10.07
C LEU A 190 8.33 3.84 11.20
N TYR A 191 7.39 4.57 11.81
CA TYR A 191 7.68 5.50 12.90
C TYR A 191 8.31 4.83 14.12
N GLU A 192 7.92 3.60 14.47
CA GLU A 192 8.57 2.83 15.55
C GLU A 192 10.08 2.69 15.32
N LEU A 193 10.49 2.40 14.08
CA LEU A 193 11.89 2.31 13.70
C LEU A 193 12.58 3.68 13.76
N LEU A 194 11.92 4.72 13.25
CA LEU A 194 12.43 6.08 13.28
C LEU A 194 12.60 6.59 14.72
N ASP A 195 11.72 6.20 15.63
CA ASP A 195 11.78 6.58 17.03
C ASP A 195 12.91 5.85 17.79
N ILE A 196 13.38 4.70 17.29
CA ILE A 196 14.60 4.06 17.79
C ILE A 196 15.83 4.80 17.26
N LEU A 197 15.84 5.10 15.95
CA LEU A 197 17.00 5.64 15.24
C LEU A 197 17.21 7.14 15.46
N GLN A 198 16.15 7.91 15.72
CA GLN A 198 16.21 9.36 15.99
C GLN A 198 17.05 10.09 14.92
N GLU A 199 17.99 10.94 15.34
CA GLU A 199 18.86 11.77 14.48
C GLU A 199 19.77 10.96 13.54
N ARG A 200 19.85 9.63 13.68
CA ARG A 200 20.61 8.78 12.74
C ARG A 200 19.90 8.63 11.41
N VAL A 201 18.60 8.89 11.31
CA VAL A 201 17.83 8.76 10.07
C VAL A 201 18.25 9.85 9.08
N LEU A 202 18.68 9.44 7.90
CA LEU A 202 19.07 10.31 6.78
C LEU A 202 17.93 10.47 5.77
N TYR A 203 17.16 9.41 5.55
CA TYR A 203 16.06 9.38 4.59
C TYR A 203 15.02 8.35 5.01
N MET A 204 13.76 8.58 4.62
CA MET A 204 12.68 7.63 4.79
C MET A 204 11.74 7.67 3.59
N ASP A 205 11.25 6.51 3.17
CA ASP A 205 10.24 6.38 2.13
C ASP A 205 9.39 5.14 2.38
N THR A 206 8.10 5.37 2.62
CA THR A 206 7.00 4.40 2.69
C THR A 206 7.22 3.21 3.64
N ASP A 207 8.09 2.27 3.28
CA ASP A 207 8.43 1.04 3.99
C ASP A 207 9.94 0.88 4.26
N SER A 208 10.72 1.94 4.03
CA SER A 208 12.18 1.92 4.15
C SER A 208 12.73 3.18 4.84
N CYS A 209 13.89 3.04 5.48
CA CYS A 209 14.68 4.17 5.97
C CYS A 209 16.18 3.93 5.73
N ILE A 210 16.91 4.99 5.43
CA ILE A 210 18.36 5.02 5.35
C ILE A 210 18.86 5.78 6.57
N TYR A 211 19.83 5.22 7.29
CA TYR A 211 20.36 5.81 8.51
C TYR A 211 21.88 5.61 8.60
N ASN A 212 22.54 6.49 9.36
CA ASN A 212 23.94 6.35 9.68
C ASN A 212 24.14 5.30 10.78
N ASP A 213 24.97 4.29 10.53
CA ASP A 213 25.27 3.23 11.49
C ASP A 213 26.56 3.54 12.23
N ASP A 214 26.42 3.96 13.48
CA ASP A 214 27.51 4.29 14.39
C ASP A 214 27.82 3.16 15.40
N GLY A 215 27.20 1.99 15.23
CA GLY A 215 27.34 0.86 16.17
C GLY A 215 26.63 1.06 17.52
N SER A 216 25.83 2.11 17.68
CA SER A 216 25.06 2.36 18.90
C SER A 216 24.05 1.26 19.21
N GLU A 217 23.58 1.23 20.47
CA GLU A 217 22.50 0.33 20.89
C GLU A 217 21.21 0.55 20.07
N ALA A 218 20.97 1.78 19.59
CA ALA A 218 19.85 2.08 18.69
C ALA A 218 19.99 1.31 17.36
N CYS A 219 21.17 1.34 16.74
CA CYS A 219 21.46 0.58 15.51
C CYS A 219 21.44 -0.93 15.74
N LYS A 220 21.83 -1.42 16.93
CA LYS A 220 21.69 -2.84 17.28
C LYS A 220 20.23 -3.26 17.44
N LYS A 221 19.40 -2.40 18.03
CA LYS A 221 17.96 -2.63 18.19
C LYS A 221 17.23 -2.61 16.85
N SER A 222 17.57 -1.67 15.95
CA SER A 222 16.96 -1.61 14.61
C SER A 222 17.21 -2.86 13.78
N ARG A 223 18.40 -3.49 13.89
CA ARG A 223 18.71 -4.76 13.21
C ARG A 223 17.91 -5.96 13.72
N LYS A 224 17.43 -5.90 14.96
CA LYS A 224 16.55 -6.92 15.59
C LYS A 224 15.07 -6.57 15.44
N TYR A 225 14.74 -5.42 14.84
CA TYR A 225 13.37 -5.03 14.58
C TYR A 225 12.82 -5.90 13.45
N ASP A 226 12.23 -7.03 13.82
CA ASP A 226 11.34 -7.79 12.95
C ASP A 226 10.04 -6.99 12.90
N GLY A 227 9.81 -6.25 11.82
CA GLY A 227 8.61 -5.41 11.60
C GLY A 227 7.30 -6.19 11.47
N LYS A 228 7.05 -7.15 12.36
CA LYS A 228 5.79 -7.84 12.57
C LYS A 228 4.91 -7.09 13.59
#